data_AF-A0A0S8HYR5-F1
#
_entry.id   AF-A0A0S8HYR5-F1
#
_cell.length_a   1.000
_cell.length_b   1.000
_cell.length_c   1.000
_cell.angle_alpha   90.00
_cell.angle_beta   90.00
_cell.angle_gamma   90.00
#
_symmetry.space_group_name_H-M   'P 1'
#
loop_
_entity.id
_entity.type
_entity.pdbx_description
1 polymer ?
#
loop_
_entity_poly.entity_id
_entity_poly.type
_entity_poly.pdbx_seq_one_letter_code
_entity_poly.pdbx_strand_id
1 'polypeptide(L)'
;MIEDVYQRLARHLDNLPGGFPATESGVELRILRRLFTEQEAALAVNLTFISEPVEVIAERVDRDVEEVAAQLEAMSRKGLIFRRRKGGVPLYSASQFVVGIWEYHVNDLDPELIHDVNEYLPHLFQPELWREVPQLRTIPVGESVTAEHEILAYE
;
A
#
# COMPACT_ATOMS: atom_id res chain seq x y z
N MET A 1 5.12 -27.75 -2.68
CA MET A 1 5.71 -26.94 -1.59
C MET A 1 4.68 -25.90 -1.20
N ILE A 2 4.38 -25.76 0.08
CA ILE A 2 3.45 -24.73 0.57
C ILE A 2 4.14 -23.40 0.31
N GLU A 3 3.52 -22.56 -0.52
CA GLU A 3 4.05 -21.25 -0.85
C GLU A 3 3.94 -20.34 0.38
N ASP A 4 5.06 -19.69 0.74
CA ASP A 4 5.14 -18.83 1.92
C ASP A 4 4.12 -17.68 1.80
N VAL A 5 3.43 -17.34 2.88
CA VAL A 5 2.40 -16.29 2.89
C VAL A 5 2.96 -14.96 2.40
N TYR A 6 4.23 -14.67 2.70
CA TYR A 6 4.92 -13.46 2.26
C TYR A 6 5.19 -13.46 0.74
N GLN A 7 5.40 -14.62 0.10
CA GLN A 7 5.54 -14.72 -1.35
C GLN A 7 4.20 -14.49 -2.07
N ARG A 8 3.09 -14.93 -1.45
CA ARG A 8 1.74 -14.59 -1.91
C ARG A 8 1.46 -13.10 -1.76
N LEU A 9 1.86 -12.50 -0.64
CA LEU A 9 1.73 -11.06 -0.42
C LEU A 9 2.56 -10.24 -1.40
N ALA A 10 3.82 -10.61 -1.64
CA ALA A 10 4.68 -9.93 -2.60
C ALA A 10 4.05 -9.92 -4.00
N ARG A 11 3.58 -11.08 -4.50
CA ARG A 11 2.88 -11.14 -5.80
C ARG A 11 1.55 -10.41 -5.79
N HIS A 12 0.83 -10.39 -4.68
CA HIS A 12 -0.40 -9.61 -4.56
C HIS A 12 -0.11 -8.11 -4.74
N LEU A 13 0.90 -7.59 -4.05
CA LEU A 13 1.33 -6.20 -4.17
C LEU A 13 1.89 -5.89 -5.56
N ASP A 14 2.57 -6.83 -6.20
CA ASP A 14 3.10 -6.67 -7.56
C ASP A 14 2.02 -6.56 -8.62
N ASN A 15 0.86 -7.18 -8.38
CA ASN A 15 -0.31 -7.06 -9.23
C ASN A 15 -1.12 -5.76 -9.00
N LEU A 16 -0.80 -4.99 -7.96
CA LEU A 16 -1.39 -3.67 -7.75
C LEU A 16 -0.70 -2.64 -8.66
N PRO A 17 -1.35 -1.49 -8.93
CA PRO A 17 -0.66 -0.39 -9.60
C PRO A 17 0.63 -0.05 -8.84
N GLY A 18 1.68 0.38 -9.53
CA GLY A 18 2.98 0.71 -8.93
C GLY A 18 3.93 -0.48 -8.74
N GLY A 19 3.43 -1.72 -8.72
CA GLY A 19 4.25 -2.93 -8.66
C GLY A 19 4.97 -3.17 -7.33
N PHE A 20 5.58 -4.34 -7.23
CA PHE A 20 6.39 -4.82 -6.11
C PHE A 20 7.25 -6.00 -6.59
N PRO A 21 8.20 -5.75 -7.52
CA PRO A 21 8.92 -6.82 -8.21
C PRO A 21 9.78 -7.63 -7.25
N ALA A 22 9.90 -8.93 -7.52
CA ALA A 22 10.79 -9.82 -6.80
C ALA A 22 12.27 -9.47 -7.06
N THR A 23 13.13 -9.73 -6.09
CA THR A 23 14.58 -9.52 -6.22
C THR A 23 15.35 -10.81 -6.01
N GLU A 24 16.58 -10.88 -6.55
CA GLU A 24 17.48 -12.01 -6.30
C GLU A 24 17.92 -12.09 -4.83
N SER A 25 18.04 -10.95 -4.14
CA SER A 25 18.41 -10.90 -2.72
C SER A 25 17.24 -11.24 -1.77
N GLY A 26 16.01 -11.26 -2.27
CA GLY A 26 14.79 -11.46 -1.48
C GLY A 26 14.51 -10.32 -0.49
N VAL A 27 15.05 -9.11 -0.74
CA VAL A 27 14.87 -7.95 0.15
C VAL A 27 13.40 -7.55 0.29
N GLU A 28 12.59 -7.74 -0.76
CA GLU A 28 11.16 -7.49 -0.75
C GLU A 28 10.45 -8.35 0.31
N LEU A 29 10.87 -9.61 0.46
CA LEU A 29 10.31 -10.51 1.47
C LEU A 29 10.80 -10.16 2.88
N ARG A 30 12.03 -9.65 3.02
CA ARG A 30 12.53 -9.16 4.33
C ARG A 30 11.70 -7.98 4.81
N ILE A 31 11.44 -7.01 3.92
CA ILE A 31 10.59 -5.86 4.22
C ILE A 31 9.19 -6.32 4.65
N LEU A 32 8.55 -7.22 3.89
CA LEU A 32 7.21 -7.72 4.24
C LEU A 32 7.18 -8.43 5.59
N ARG A 33 8.20 -9.22 5.94
CA ARG A 33 8.30 -9.90 7.24
C ARG A 33 8.50 -8.94 8.42
N ARG A 34 9.07 -7.75 8.19
CA ARG A 34 9.17 -6.70 9.22
C ARG A 34 7.84 -5.99 9.42
N LEU A 35 7.16 -5.69 8.32
CA LEU A 35 5.93 -4.89 8.34
C LEU A 35 4.70 -5.71 8.72
N PHE A 36 4.59 -6.96 8.27
CA PHE A 36 3.42 -7.81 8.46
C PHE A 36 3.72 -9.00 9.37
N THR A 37 2.78 -9.32 10.24
CA THR A 37 2.67 -10.67 10.80
C THR A 37 2.11 -11.64 9.76
N GLU A 38 2.28 -12.95 9.95
CA GLU A 38 1.75 -13.95 9.03
C GLU A 38 0.22 -13.86 8.87
N GLN A 39 -0.49 -13.55 9.95
CA GLN A 39 -1.95 -13.41 9.96
C GLN A 39 -2.38 -12.16 9.19
N GLU A 40 -1.68 -11.04 9.36
CA GLU A 40 -1.92 -9.80 8.60
C GLU A 40 -1.63 -10.01 7.12
N ALA A 41 -0.53 -10.68 6.77
CA ALA A 41 -0.18 -11.01 5.39
C ALA A 41 -1.23 -11.92 4.74
N ALA A 42 -1.71 -12.94 5.47
CA ALA A 42 -2.75 -13.85 5.00
C ALA A 42 -4.09 -13.14 4.76
N LEU A 43 -4.42 -12.08 5.50
CA LEU A 43 -5.61 -11.27 5.25
C LEU A 43 -5.39 -10.29 4.10
N ALA A 44 -4.24 -9.61 4.07
CA ALA A 44 -3.90 -8.59 3.07
C ALA A 44 -4.00 -9.11 1.63
N VAL A 45 -3.58 -10.36 1.37
CA VAL A 45 -3.66 -10.98 0.02
C VAL A 45 -5.08 -11.11 -0.53
N ASN A 46 -6.11 -10.99 0.32
CA ASN A 46 -7.52 -11.09 -0.08
C ASN A 46 -8.17 -9.71 -0.29
N LEU A 47 -7.45 -8.63 -0.02
CA LEU A 47 -7.94 -7.27 -0.26
C LEU A 47 -7.83 -6.93 -1.74
N THR A 48 -8.64 -5.98 -2.19
CA THR A 48 -8.56 -5.46 -3.56
C THR A 48 -8.17 -4.00 -3.54
N PHE A 49 -7.79 -3.44 -4.69
CA PHE A 49 -7.49 -2.01 -4.80
C PHE A 49 -8.72 -1.12 -4.56
N ILE A 50 -9.92 -1.66 -4.78
CA ILE A 50 -11.19 -0.94 -4.56
C ILE A 50 -11.61 -1.12 -3.10
N SER A 51 -12.00 -0.04 -2.43
CA SER A 51 -12.42 -0.14 -1.02
C SER A 51 -13.77 -0.84 -0.88
N GLU A 52 -13.77 -1.91 -0.09
CA GLU A 52 -14.91 -2.82 0.15
C GLU A 52 -15.34 -2.77 1.62
N PRO A 53 -16.63 -3.03 1.91
CA PRO A 53 -17.10 -3.15 3.29
C PRO A 53 -16.61 -4.46 3.93
N VAL A 54 -16.59 -4.50 5.27
CA VAL A 54 -16.01 -5.63 6.02
C VAL A 54 -16.75 -6.93 5.71
N GLU A 55 -18.07 -6.87 5.55
CA GLU A 55 -18.93 -8.03 5.30
C GLU A 55 -18.52 -8.76 4.01
N VAL A 56 -18.17 -8.01 2.96
CA VAL A 56 -17.71 -8.57 1.67
C VAL A 56 -16.34 -9.23 1.82
N ILE A 57 -15.45 -8.63 2.60
CA ILE A 57 -14.11 -9.17 2.84
C ILE A 57 -14.20 -10.44 3.70
N ALA A 58 -15.03 -10.43 4.75
CA ALA A 58 -15.25 -11.54 5.66
C ALA A 58 -15.86 -12.76 4.94
N GLU A 59 -16.84 -12.53 4.06
CA GLU A 59 -17.41 -13.57 3.20
C GLU A 59 -16.34 -14.20 2.29
N ARG A 60 -15.47 -13.37 1.69
CA ARG A 60 -14.38 -13.83 0.81
C ARG A 60 -13.37 -14.72 1.53
N VAL A 61 -13.08 -14.45 2.80
CA VAL A 61 -12.12 -15.22 3.59
C VAL A 61 -12.76 -16.29 4.46
N ASP A 62 -14.09 -16.45 4.40
CA ASP A 62 -14.87 -17.41 5.19
C ASP A 62 -14.59 -17.31 6.70
N ARG A 63 -14.61 -16.09 7.24
CA ARG A 63 -14.37 -15.80 8.68
C ARG A 63 -15.46 -14.91 9.26
N ASP A 64 -15.50 -14.84 10.59
CA ASP A 64 -16.44 -13.98 11.32
C ASP A 64 -16.19 -12.48 11.02
N VAL A 65 -17.29 -11.74 10.87
CA VAL A 65 -17.26 -10.32 10.48
C VAL A 65 -16.62 -9.46 11.57
N GLU A 66 -16.88 -9.73 12.85
CA GLU A 66 -16.34 -8.93 13.96
C GLU A 66 -14.83 -9.15 14.09
N GLU A 67 -14.38 -10.40 13.93
CA GLU A 67 -12.96 -10.77 13.94
C GLU A 67 -12.20 -10.07 12.79
N VAL A 68 -12.74 -10.14 11.57
CA VAL A 68 -12.14 -9.49 10.39
C VAL A 68 -12.17 -7.97 10.54
N ALA A 69 -13.24 -7.39 11.08
CA ALA A 69 -13.34 -5.95 11.34
C ALA A 69 -12.21 -5.47 12.26
N ALA A 70 -11.99 -6.18 13.37
CA ALA A 70 -10.96 -5.83 14.34
C ALA A 70 -9.55 -5.93 13.72
N GLN A 71 -9.30 -6.97 12.93
CA GLN A 71 -8.01 -7.17 12.27
C GLN A 71 -7.75 -6.10 11.20
N LEU A 72 -8.74 -5.77 10.36
CA LEU A 72 -8.62 -4.71 9.34
C LEU A 72 -8.42 -3.33 9.98
N GLU A 73 -9.14 -3.03 11.08
CA GLU A 73 -8.97 -1.78 11.81
C GLU A 73 -7.53 -1.67 12.35
N ALA A 74 -6.99 -2.72 12.96
CA ALA A 74 -5.62 -2.76 13.46
C ALA A 74 -4.59 -2.57 12.34
N MET A 75 -4.73 -3.30 11.23
CA MET A 75 -3.86 -3.18 10.05
C MET A 75 -3.90 -1.77 9.45
N SER A 76 -5.08 -1.14 9.41
CA SER A 76 -5.22 0.22 8.89
C SER A 76 -4.54 1.27 9.78
N ARG A 77 -4.60 1.09 11.10
CA ARG A 77 -3.92 1.98 12.06
C ARG A 77 -2.40 1.85 12.00
N LYS A 78 -1.92 0.64 11.69
CA LYS A 78 -0.51 0.35 11.42
C LYS A 78 -0.04 0.84 10.05
N GLY A 79 -0.95 1.29 9.18
CA GLY A 79 -0.57 1.77 7.84
C GLY A 79 -0.29 0.66 6.83
N LEU A 80 -0.77 -0.57 7.06
CA LEU A 80 -0.56 -1.69 6.14
C LEU A 80 -1.61 -1.75 5.01
N ILE A 81 -2.78 -1.15 5.25
CA ILE A 81 -3.92 -1.16 4.31
C ILE A 81 -4.61 0.20 4.33
N PHE A 82 -5.38 0.50 3.29
CA PHE A 82 -6.12 1.74 3.18
C PHE A 82 -7.50 1.61 3.84
N ARG A 83 -7.91 2.65 4.55
CA ARG A 83 -9.24 2.75 5.16
C ARG A 83 -9.85 4.10 4.84
N ARG A 84 -11.11 4.08 4.40
CA ARG A 84 -11.94 5.28 4.27
C ARG A 84 -13.31 5.05 4.87
N ARG A 85 -14.07 6.12 5.11
CA ARG A 85 -15.46 6.03 5.56
C ARG A 85 -16.42 6.59 4.51
N LYS A 86 -17.52 5.89 4.26
CA LYS A 86 -18.62 6.38 3.43
C LYS A 86 -19.92 6.26 4.23
N GLY A 87 -20.54 7.40 4.54
CA GLY A 87 -21.76 7.43 5.36
C GLY A 87 -21.58 6.82 6.76
N GLY A 88 -20.39 6.95 7.35
CA GLY A 88 -20.07 6.37 8.67
C GLY A 88 -19.58 4.92 8.63
N VAL A 89 -19.78 4.19 7.52
CA VAL A 89 -19.34 2.80 7.36
C VAL A 89 -17.87 2.75 6.93
N PRO A 90 -16.99 2.00 7.62
CA PRO A 90 -15.60 1.82 7.21
C PRO A 90 -15.52 0.89 5.99
N LEU A 91 -14.69 1.30 5.02
CA LEU A 91 -14.35 0.53 3.83
C LEU A 91 -12.83 0.36 3.78
N TYR A 92 -12.37 -0.81 3.35
CA TYR A 92 -10.97 -1.20 3.36
C TYR A 92 -10.50 -1.66 1.98
N SER A 93 -9.24 -1.36 1.64
CA SER A 93 -8.60 -1.82 0.40
C SER A 93 -7.11 -2.06 0.61
N ALA A 94 -6.51 -2.83 -0.29
CA ALA A 94 -5.08 -3.01 -0.35
C ALA A 94 -4.39 -1.66 -0.62
N SER A 95 -3.28 -1.41 0.08
CA SER A 95 -2.40 -0.27 -0.18
C SER A 95 -1.29 -0.68 -1.14
N GLN A 96 -0.89 0.24 -2.01
CA GLN A 96 0.35 0.10 -2.79
C GLN A 96 1.56 0.18 -1.85
N PHE A 97 2.72 -0.31 -2.28
CA PHE A 97 3.91 -0.26 -1.43
C PHE A 97 4.41 1.18 -1.21
N VAL A 98 4.76 1.93 -2.27
CA VAL A 98 5.31 3.30 -2.13
C VAL A 98 4.24 4.30 -1.69
N VAL A 99 3.18 4.46 -2.51
CA VAL A 99 2.06 5.37 -2.26
C VAL A 99 1.01 4.67 -1.40
N GLY A 100 1.38 4.41 -0.15
CA GLY A 100 0.60 3.61 0.76
C GLY A 100 1.45 3.13 1.91
N ILE A 101 1.81 1.86 1.92
CA ILE A 101 2.48 1.20 3.05
C ILE A 101 3.70 2.01 3.50
N TRP A 102 4.63 2.31 2.60
CA TRP A 102 5.85 3.06 2.91
C TRP A 102 5.56 4.48 3.39
N GLU A 103 4.68 5.22 2.69
CA GLU A 103 4.29 6.58 3.07
C GLU A 103 3.65 6.65 4.46
N TYR A 104 2.81 5.67 4.82
CA TYR A 104 2.13 5.64 6.12
C TYR A 104 3.07 5.39 7.30
N HIS A 105 4.26 4.83 7.03
CA HIS A 105 5.28 4.56 8.05
C HIS A 105 6.28 5.71 8.22
N VAL A 106 6.13 6.87 7.57
CA VAL A 106 7.10 7.98 7.66
C VAL A 106 7.38 8.45 9.10
N ASN A 107 6.44 8.24 10.02
CA ASN A 107 6.58 8.60 11.44
C ASN A 107 6.93 7.42 12.35
N ASP A 108 7.16 6.23 11.79
CA ASP A 108 7.46 4.97 12.49
C ASP A 108 8.53 4.18 11.71
N LEU A 109 9.76 4.71 11.73
CA LEU A 109 10.90 4.19 10.97
C LEU A 109 12.00 3.67 11.89
N ASP A 110 12.51 2.48 11.59
CA ASP A 110 13.70 1.90 12.22
C ASP A 110 14.88 1.81 11.22
N PRO A 111 16.15 1.90 11.69
CA PRO A 111 17.32 1.91 10.81
C PRO A 111 17.43 0.70 9.88
N GLU A 112 17.00 -0.48 10.34
CA GLU A 112 17.06 -1.71 9.57
C GLU A 112 16.03 -1.74 8.44
N LEU A 113 14.80 -1.26 8.68
CA LEU A 113 13.80 -1.07 7.64
C LEU A 113 14.27 -0.07 6.59
N ILE A 114 14.89 1.04 7.02
CA ILE A 114 15.49 2.02 6.08
C ILE A 114 16.56 1.37 5.21
N HIS A 115 17.41 0.53 5.80
CA HIS A 115 18.45 -0.17 5.05
C HIS A 115 17.84 -1.09 3.98
N ASP A 116 16.89 -1.94 4.38
CA ASP A 116 16.23 -2.86 3.45
C ASP A 116 15.46 -2.11 2.34
N VAL A 117 14.75 -1.02 2.67
CA VAL A 117 14.03 -0.19 1.68
C VAL A 117 15.00 0.51 0.71
N ASN A 118 16.13 1.02 1.18
CA ASN A 118 17.13 1.64 0.30
C ASN A 118 17.79 0.64 -0.65
N GLU A 119 17.99 -0.61 -0.22
CA GLU A 119 18.41 -1.70 -1.11
C GLU A 119 17.32 -2.01 -2.15
N TYR A 120 16.05 -1.96 -1.75
CA TYR A 120 14.93 -2.32 -2.63
C TYR A 120 14.55 -1.23 -3.65
N LEU A 121 14.64 0.05 -3.27
CA LEU A 121 14.18 1.18 -4.08
C LEU A 121 14.71 1.18 -5.54
N PRO A 122 15.99 0.90 -5.82
CA PRO A 122 16.50 0.80 -7.20
C PRO A 122 15.84 -0.29 -8.05
N HIS A 123 15.30 -1.35 -7.44
CA HIS A 123 14.58 -2.41 -8.16
C HIS A 123 13.14 -2.00 -8.49
N LEU A 124 12.53 -1.22 -7.59
CA LEU A 124 11.14 -0.78 -7.67
C LEU A 124 10.97 0.48 -8.54
N PHE A 125 11.83 1.47 -8.35
CA PHE A 125 11.86 2.69 -9.16
C PHE A 125 12.67 2.44 -10.42
N GLN A 126 11.97 2.11 -11.51
CA GLN A 126 12.52 2.08 -12.86
C GLN A 126 12.07 3.34 -13.62
N PRO A 127 12.90 4.40 -13.69
CA PRO A 127 12.51 5.69 -14.25
C PRO A 127 11.98 5.60 -15.68
N GLU A 128 12.47 4.64 -16.46
CA GLU A 128 12.07 4.38 -17.84
C GLU A 128 10.61 3.89 -17.90
N LEU A 129 10.25 2.92 -17.06
CA LEU A 129 8.90 2.36 -16.99
C LEU A 129 7.86 3.42 -16.57
N TRP A 130 8.23 4.29 -15.61
CA TRP A 130 7.38 5.36 -15.11
C TRP A 130 7.18 6.50 -16.13
N ARG A 131 8.11 6.67 -17.08
CA ARG A 131 7.94 7.63 -18.19
C ARG A 131 7.00 7.10 -19.27
N GLU A 132 7.06 5.81 -19.57
CA GLU A 132 6.21 5.19 -20.60
C GLU A 132 4.78 4.97 -20.11
N VAL A 133 4.62 4.57 -18.85
CA VAL A 133 3.31 4.32 -18.22
C VAL A 133 3.19 5.14 -16.94
N PRO A 134 2.89 6.44 -17.05
CA PRO A 134 2.84 7.31 -15.89
C PRO A 134 1.68 6.95 -14.97
N GLN A 135 1.95 6.91 -13.66
CA GLN A 135 0.95 6.62 -12.62
C GLN A 135 -0.21 7.62 -12.65
N LEU A 136 0.07 8.89 -12.99
CA LEU A 136 -0.92 9.95 -13.17
C LEU A 136 -0.84 10.46 -14.61
N ARG A 137 -1.99 10.45 -15.30
CA ARG A 137 -2.10 11.03 -16.64
C ARG A 137 -2.81 12.38 -16.57
N THR A 138 -2.14 13.43 -17.02
CA THR A 138 -2.78 14.74 -17.18
C THR A 138 -3.77 14.69 -18.34
N ILE A 139 -5.02 15.06 -18.08
CA ILE A 139 -6.03 15.33 -19.12
C ILE A 139 -6.21 16.85 -19.16
N PRO A 140 -5.68 17.54 -20.19
CA PRO A 140 -5.82 18.99 -20.28
C PRO A 140 -7.28 19.36 -20.52
N VAL A 141 -7.83 20.25 -19.69
CA VAL A 141 -9.20 20.78 -19.84
C VAL A 141 -9.28 22.08 -20.63
N GLY A 142 -8.14 22.58 -21.14
CA GLY A 142 -8.06 23.82 -21.92
C GLY A 142 -8.18 25.10 -21.09
N GLU A 143 -8.13 25.00 -19.76
CA GLU A 143 -8.19 26.14 -18.85
C GLU A 143 -6.80 26.45 -18.28
N SER A 144 -6.54 27.72 -18.03
CA SER A 144 -5.30 28.21 -17.41
C SER A 144 -5.65 28.87 -16.09
N VAL A 145 -4.99 28.43 -15.01
CA VAL A 145 -5.01 29.16 -13.74
C VAL A 145 -3.85 30.15 -13.76
N THR A 146 -4.14 31.43 -13.55
CA THR A 146 -3.08 32.44 -13.36
C THR A 146 -2.39 32.15 -12.02
N ALA A 147 -1.08 31.90 -12.05
CA ALA A 147 -0.32 31.72 -10.82
C ALA A 147 -0.16 33.08 -10.11
N GLU A 148 -1.01 33.34 -9.12
CA GLU A 148 -0.88 34.49 -8.23
C GLU A 148 0.17 34.16 -7.16
N HIS A 149 1.40 34.64 -7.36
CA HIS A 149 2.45 34.55 -6.36
C HIS A 149 2.34 35.71 -5.38
N GLU A 150 1.38 35.63 -4.45
CA GLU A 150 1.28 36.60 -3.35
C GLU A 150 2.31 36.24 -2.25
N ILE A 151 3.24 37.16 -1.99
CA ILE A 151 4.18 37.04 -0.86
C ILE A 151 3.49 37.67 0.35
N LEU A 152 3.00 36.83 1.26
CA LEU A 152 2.46 37.29 2.53
C LEU A 152 3.60 37.78 3.44
N ALA A 153 3.36 38.86 4.17
CA ALA A 153 4.29 39.32 5.20
C ALA A 153 4.36 38.29 6.34
N TYR A 154 5.55 38.10 6.89
CA TYR A 154 5.74 37.30 8.11
C TYR A 154 5.35 38.15 9.33
N GLU A 155 4.47 37.63 10.19
CA GLU A 155 4.19 38.13 11.56
C GLU A 155 4.88 37.26 12.61
#